data_AF-A0A6N2AQ42-F1
#
_entry.id   AF-A0A6N2AQ42-F1
#
_cell.length_a   1.000
_cell.length_b   1.000
_cell.length_c   1.000
_cell.angle_alpha   90.00
_cell.angle_beta   90.00
_cell.angle_gamma   90.00
#
_symmetry.space_group_name_H-M   'P 1'
#
loop_
_entity.id
_entity.type
_entity.pdbx_description
1 polymer ?
#
loop_
_entity_poly.entity_id
_entity_poly.type
_entity_poly.pdbx_seq_one_letter_code
_entity_poly.pdbx_strand_id
1 'polypeptide(L)'
;MAENEEDDYMGDLSHFLPPGASSLPSKTASNKPEVANKKRKVLNWQERKKLKREQKQIEEDQKTLVNLESAIPESNIGFKMLKQMGYTPGSALGKEGSGRSEPVGLEIRRGRAGIGKEDDKVEKMRKEMEKANRDRRREEELMETFGSHLKERWKDKRIVSNFHKADAVLAQLENREVVTEKKEEEDVGKDEEEEEEEPITEEVELGLRPNVIFLNCEVDINNNPQYTSPKIRIH
;
A
#
# COMPACT_ATOMS: atom_id res chain seq x y z
N MET A 1 41.84 -13.07 20.11
CA MET A 1 40.40 -13.02 19.79
C MET A 1 39.67 -12.95 21.11
N ALA A 2 38.99 -11.85 21.39
CA ALA A 2 38.15 -11.69 22.57
C ALA A 2 36.71 -11.98 22.12
N GLU A 3 36.13 -13.07 22.62
CA GLU A 3 34.72 -13.37 22.48
C GLU A 3 33.98 -12.49 23.49
N ASN A 4 33.32 -11.46 22.99
CA ASN A 4 32.38 -10.66 23.76
C ASN A 4 31.04 -11.41 23.68
N GLU A 5 30.79 -12.29 24.65
CA GLU A 5 29.46 -12.80 24.91
C GLU A 5 28.60 -11.60 25.30
N GLU A 6 27.82 -11.10 24.34
CA GLU A 6 26.81 -10.06 24.55
C GLU A 6 25.69 -10.69 25.38
N ASP A 7 25.94 -10.78 26.68
CA ASP A 7 24.95 -11.12 27.68
C ASP A 7 23.71 -10.25 27.47
N ASP A 8 22.60 -10.94 27.27
CA ASP A 8 21.27 -10.44 26.96
C ASP A 8 20.80 -9.46 28.06
N TYR A 9 21.24 -8.20 27.93
CA TYR A 9 21.18 -7.13 28.92
C TYR A 9 19.74 -6.69 29.29
N MET A 10 18.71 -7.36 28.78
CA MET A 10 17.31 -7.10 29.11
C MET A 10 16.51 -8.40 29.38
N GLY A 11 17.16 -9.55 29.52
CA GLY A 11 16.50 -10.85 29.65
C GLY A 11 16.15 -11.27 31.08
N ASP A 12 16.93 -10.86 32.08
CA ASP A 12 16.84 -11.48 33.41
C ASP A 12 16.01 -10.69 34.45
N LEU A 13 14.69 -10.75 34.27
CA LEU A 13 13.71 -10.25 35.25
C LEU A 13 13.59 -11.13 36.51
N SER A 14 14.33 -12.23 36.63
CA SER A 14 14.25 -13.10 37.81
C SER A 14 14.67 -12.39 39.10
N HIS A 15 15.52 -11.37 39.00
CA HIS A 15 15.95 -10.51 40.11
C HIS A 15 14.83 -9.64 40.71
N PHE A 16 13.74 -9.41 39.97
CA PHE A 16 12.62 -8.57 40.41
C PHE A 16 11.41 -9.38 40.88
N LEU A 17 11.48 -10.70 40.80
CA LEU A 17 10.42 -11.59 41.28
C LEU A 17 10.77 -12.10 42.69
N PRO A 18 9.83 -12.07 43.65
CA PRO A 18 10.08 -12.60 44.98
C PRO A 18 10.31 -14.13 44.91
N PRO A 19 11.21 -14.68 45.75
CA PRO A 19 11.54 -16.10 45.74
C PRO A 19 10.29 -16.92 46.10
N GLY A 20 9.73 -17.62 45.11
CA GLY A 20 8.51 -18.42 45.26
C GLY A 20 7.48 -18.26 44.15
N ALA A 21 7.66 -17.31 43.22
CA ALA A 21 6.77 -17.15 42.05
C ALA A 21 7.10 -18.07 40.85
N SER A 22 8.02 -19.03 41.00
CA SER A 22 8.41 -19.99 39.98
C SER A 22 7.53 -21.24 39.98
N SER A 23 6.21 -21.07 39.80
CA SER A 23 5.34 -22.20 39.46
C SER A 23 4.24 -21.76 38.50
N LEU A 24 4.60 -21.59 37.23
CA LEU A 24 3.65 -21.56 36.13
C LEU A 24 3.92 -22.77 35.22
N PRO A 25 2.86 -23.52 34.83
CA PRO A 25 3.00 -24.85 34.25
C PRO A 25 3.55 -24.81 32.83
N SER A 26 4.47 -25.74 32.54
CA SER A 26 4.95 -26.05 31.20
C SER A 26 3.78 -26.49 30.32
N LYS A 27 3.48 -25.71 29.28
CA LYS A 27 2.50 -26.10 28.25
C LYS A 27 3.19 -27.00 27.24
N THR A 28 2.75 -28.25 27.22
CA THR A 28 3.00 -29.20 26.14
C THR A 28 2.47 -28.66 24.81
N ALA A 29 3.30 -28.71 23.77
CA ALA A 29 2.95 -28.29 22.43
C ALA A 29 1.92 -29.26 21.82
N SER A 30 0.70 -28.77 21.58
CA SER A 30 -0.26 -29.42 20.71
C SER A 30 -0.50 -28.51 19.51
N ASN A 31 -0.09 -28.98 18.34
CA ASN A 31 -0.24 -28.28 17.07
C ASN A 31 -1.73 -28.28 16.67
N LYS A 32 -2.37 -27.12 16.73
CA LYS A 32 -3.61 -26.81 15.99
C LYS A 32 -3.37 -25.56 15.14
N PRO A 33 -3.87 -25.50 13.90
CA PRO A 33 -3.71 -24.32 13.06
C PRO A 33 -4.62 -23.21 13.58
N GLU A 34 -4.04 -22.21 14.25
CA GLU A 34 -4.76 -21.01 14.65
C GLU A 34 -4.96 -20.09 13.43
N VAL A 35 -6.23 -19.90 13.07
CA VAL A 35 -6.69 -18.87 12.14
C VAL A 35 -6.16 -17.51 12.61
N ALA A 36 -5.42 -16.82 11.74
CA ALA A 36 -4.77 -15.56 12.02
C ALA A 36 -5.79 -14.44 12.29
N ASN A 37 -6.25 -14.34 13.53
CA ASN A 37 -6.97 -13.17 14.03
C ASN A 37 -6.01 -11.97 13.96
N LYS A 38 -6.23 -11.08 13.00
CA LYS A 38 -5.56 -9.78 12.86
C LYS A 38 -5.82 -8.92 14.11
N LYS A 39 -5.07 -9.17 15.18
CA LYS A 39 -5.03 -8.29 16.35
C LYS A 39 -4.45 -6.97 15.88
N ARG A 40 -5.27 -5.92 15.87
CA ARG A 40 -4.87 -4.53 15.60
C ARG A 40 -3.66 -4.25 16.50
N LYS A 41 -2.49 -4.00 15.93
CA LYS A 41 -1.30 -3.60 16.69
C LYS A 41 -1.71 -2.35 17.48
N VAL A 42 -1.88 -2.50 18.79
CA VAL A 42 -2.16 -1.37 19.68
C VAL A 42 -0.94 -0.47 19.60
N LEU A 43 -1.09 0.70 18.97
CA LEU A 43 0.00 1.65 18.80
C LEU A 43 0.68 1.93 20.14
N ASN A 44 2.00 2.04 20.10
CA ASN A 44 2.78 2.34 21.29
C ASN A 44 2.28 3.69 21.87
N TRP A 45 2.19 3.82 23.20
CA TRP A 45 1.69 5.02 23.86
C TRP A 45 2.41 6.31 23.37
N GLN A 46 3.70 6.20 23.06
CA GLN A 46 4.50 7.29 22.50
C GLN A 46 3.97 7.74 21.12
N GLU A 47 3.65 6.81 20.23
CA GLU A 47 3.07 7.08 18.91
C GLU A 47 1.71 7.74 19.05
N ARG A 48 0.87 7.24 19.96
CA ARG A 48 -0.46 7.81 20.23
C ARG A 48 -0.37 9.26 20.71
N LYS A 49 0.61 9.59 21.55
CA LYS A 49 0.89 10.98 21.98
C LYS A 49 1.40 11.86 20.86
N LYS A 50 2.19 11.30 19.93
CA LYS A 50 2.69 12.04 18.77
C LYS A 50 1.54 12.38 17.82
N LEU A 51 0.71 11.40 17.47
CA LEU A 51 -0.48 11.58 16.63
C LEU A 51 -1.45 12.61 17.20
N LYS A 52 -1.73 12.58 18.51
CA LYS A 52 -2.58 13.58 19.15
C LYS A 52 -2.02 15.01 19.03
N ARG A 53 -0.70 15.18 19.14
CA ARG A 53 -0.04 16.48 18.96
C ARG A 53 -0.16 16.97 17.53
N GLU A 54 0.07 16.08 16.56
CA GLU A 54 -0.05 16.41 15.13
C GLU A 54 -1.49 16.76 14.75
N GLN A 55 -2.47 16.01 15.23
CA GLN A 55 -3.90 16.29 15.02
C GLN A 55 -4.28 17.66 15.57
N LYS A 56 -3.84 17.97 16.80
CA LYS A 56 -4.11 19.26 17.41
C LYS A 56 -3.51 20.42 16.60
N GLN A 57 -2.29 20.24 16.08
CA GLN A 57 -1.67 21.26 15.23
C GLN A 57 -2.43 21.48 13.93
N ILE A 58 -2.89 20.40 13.29
CA ILE A 58 -3.70 20.48 12.07
C ILE A 58 -5.03 21.19 12.35
N GLU A 59 -5.69 20.85 13.45
CA GLU A 59 -6.94 21.49 13.86
C GLU A 59 -6.74 22.99 14.16
N GLU A 60 -5.65 23.35 14.84
CA GLU A 60 -5.28 24.74 15.09
C GLU A 60 -5.01 25.50 13.78
N ASP A 61 -4.31 24.89 12.82
CA ASP A 61 -4.03 25.48 11.50
C ASP A 61 -5.33 25.69 10.72
N GLN A 62 -6.17 24.65 10.64
CA GLN A 62 -7.47 24.73 9.98
C GLN A 62 -8.35 25.80 10.60
N LYS A 63 -8.44 25.84 11.93
CA LYS A 63 -9.18 26.87 12.65
C LYS A 63 -8.65 28.27 12.36
N THR A 64 -7.33 28.43 12.27
CA THR A 64 -6.70 29.71 11.93
C THR A 64 -7.08 30.15 10.52
N LEU A 65 -7.04 29.25 9.54
CA LEU A 65 -7.43 29.54 8.16
C LEU A 65 -8.93 29.91 8.05
N VAL A 66 -9.81 29.16 8.71
CA VAL A 66 -11.25 29.45 8.76
C VAL A 66 -11.54 30.80 9.42
N ASN A 67 -10.82 31.13 10.50
CA ASN A 67 -10.97 32.42 11.17
C ASN A 67 -10.45 33.59 10.34
N LEU A 68 -9.50 33.37 9.43
CA LEU A 68 -9.04 34.39 8.49
C LEU A 68 -10.03 34.63 7.35
N GLU A 69 -10.72 33.58 6.92
CA GLU A 69 -11.73 33.66 5.86
C GLU A 69 -13.05 34.26 6.35
N SER A 70 -13.42 34.01 7.61
CA SER A 70 -14.66 34.52 8.18
C SER A 70 -14.55 35.96 8.71
N ALA A 71 -15.58 36.77 8.45
CA ALA A 71 -15.68 38.11 9.01
C ALA A 71 -15.92 38.07 10.53
N ILE A 72 -15.38 39.06 11.24
CA ILE A 72 -15.57 39.20 12.69
C ILE A 72 -17.05 39.42 12.99
N PRO A 73 -17.65 38.71 13.97
CA PRO A 73 -19.07 38.84 14.28
C PRO A 73 -19.40 40.22 14.87
N GLU A 74 -20.60 40.72 14.59
CA GLU A 74 -21.05 42.04 15.06
C GLU A 74 -21.18 42.15 16.59
N SER A 75 -21.32 41.02 17.27
CA SER A 75 -21.36 40.94 18.73
C SER A 75 -20.01 41.29 19.36
N ASN A 76 -18.91 41.17 18.61
CA ASN A 76 -17.55 41.46 19.06
C ASN A 76 -17.41 42.95 19.42
N ILE A 77 -16.81 43.23 20.58
CA ILE A 77 -16.60 44.59 21.09
C ILE A 77 -15.77 45.41 20.09
N GLY A 78 -14.76 44.82 19.47
CA GLY A 78 -13.92 45.50 18.48
C GLY A 78 -14.71 45.92 17.24
N PHE A 79 -15.63 45.08 16.75
CA PHE A 79 -16.50 45.44 15.63
C PHE A 79 -17.43 46.60 15.98
N LYS A 80 -18.00 46.59 17.20
CA LYS A 80 -18.84 47.70 17.69
C LYS A 80 -18.07 49.01 17.78
N MET A 81 -16.83 48.96 18.28
CA MET A 81 -15.95 50.13 18.35
C MET A 81 -15.60 50.66 16.96
N LEU A 82 -15.25 49.79 16.02
CA LEU A 82 -15.00 50.18 14.63
C LEU A 82 -16.22 50.87 14.02
N LYS A 83 -17.41 50.30 14.21
CA LYS A 83 -18.67 50.88 13.73
C LYS A 83 -18.92 52.28 14.32
N GLN A 84 -18.63 52.49 15.60
CA GLN A 84 -18.74 53.81 16.25
C GLN A 84 -17.73 54.82 15.69
N MET A 85 -16.56 54.36 15.25
CA MET A 85 -15.55 55.20 14.58
C MET A 85 -15.86 55.47 13.10
N GLY A 86 -17.00 55.00 12.60
CA GLY A 86 -17.44 55.22 11.21
C GLY A 86 -17.03 54.12 10.23
N TYR A 87 -16.55 52.97 10.70
CA TYR A 87 -16.29 51.81 9.84
C TYR A 87 -17.61 51.22 9.32
N THR A 88 -17.71 51.04 8.02
CA THR A 88 -18.81 50.30 7.37
C THR A 88 -18.37 48.89 6.99
N PRO A 89 -19.18 47.85 7.24
CA PRO A 89 -18.80 46.48 6.90
C PRO A 89 -18.55 46.36 5.39
N GLY A 90 -17.40 45.81 5.01
CA GLY A 90 -16.97 45.66 3.62
C GLY A 90 -16.23 46.87 3.03
N SER A 91 -16.19 48.02 3.73
CA SER A 91 -15.34 49.14 3.31
C SER A 91 -13.88 48.92 3.70
N ALA A 92 -12.97 49.38 2.84
CA ALA A 92 -11.57 49.49 3.18
C ALA A 92 -11.32 50.68 4.14
N LEU A 93 -10.34 50.52 5.03
CA LEU A 93 -9.97 51.57 5.99
C LEU A 93 -9.10 52.65 5.32
N GLY A 94 -9.19 53.90 5.79
CA GLY A 94 -8.38 55.02 5.30
C GLY A 94 -9.23 56.22 4.83
N LYS A 95 -8.61 57.39 4.63
CA LYS A 95 -9.30 58.65 4.31
C LYS A 95 -10.20 58.55 3.06
N GLU A 96 -9.75 57.79 2.07
CA GLU A 96 -10.47 57.55 0.80
C GLU A 96 -10.81 56.06 0.62
N GLY A 97 -10.74 55.25 1.69
CA GLY A 97 -10.83 53.79 1.56
C GLY A 97 -9.66 53.15 0.81
N SER A 98 -8.47 53.77 0.87
CA SER A 98 -7.26 53.31 0.17
C SER A 98 -6.61 52.05 0.77
N GLY A 99 -7.08 51.60 1.93
CA GLY A 99 -6.58 50.39 2.59
C GLY A 99 -7.03 49.11 1.92
N ARG A 100 -6.56 47.97 2.43
CA ARG A 100 -7.06 46.65 2.03
C ARG A 100 -8.33 46.33 2.81
N SER A 101 -9.36 45.86 2.13
CA SER A 101 -10.59 45.34 2.73
C SER A 101 -10.42 43.91 3.25
N GLU A 102 -9.61 43.11 2.55
CA GLU A 102 -9.36 41.71 2.87
C GLU A 102 -8.05 41.53 3.65
N PRO A 103 -8.01 40.56 4.59
CA PRO A 103 -6.80 40.22 5.31
C PRO A 103 -5.71 39.69 4.36
N VAL A 104 -4.47 39.72 4.83
CA VAL A 104 -3.34 39.15 4.08
C VAL A 104 -3.40 37.63 4.17
N GLY A 105 -3.29 36.94 3.03
CA GLY A 105 -3.21 35.48 2.98
C GLY A 105 -2.01 34.94 3.75
N LEU A 106 -2.22 33.83 4.45
CA LEU A 106 -1.22 33.19 5.30
C LEU A 106 -1.00 31.74 4.87
N GLU A 107 0.26 31.35 4.71
CA GLU A 107 0.67 29.97 4.47
C GLU A 107 1.34 29.43 5.75
N ILE A 108 0.71 28.45 6.40
CA ILE A 108 1.21 27.90 7.65
C ILE A 108 2.12 26.70 7.36
N ARG A 109 3.42 26.88 7.59
CA ARG A 109 4.43 25.83 7.39
C ARG A 109 4.92 25.31 8.74
N ARG A 110 4.63 24.04 9.04
CA ARG A 110 5.10 23.37 10.26
C ARG A 110 6.29 22.47 9.96
N GLY A 111 7.46 23.09 9.80
CA GLY A 111 8.72 22.42 9.51
C GLY A 111 9.93 23.32 9.74
N ARG A 112 11.13 22.75 9.63
CA ARG A 112 12.41 23.48 9.62
C ARG A 112 13.09 23.42 8.26
N ALA A 113 12.35 23.00 7.22
CA ALA A 113 12.86 22.98 5.87
C ALA A 113 13.18 24.41 5.40
N GLY A 114 14.17 24.54 4.52
CA GLY A 114 14.52 25.82 3.92
C GLY A 114 13.37 26.39 3.07
N ILE A 115 13.36 27.72 2.93
CA ILE A 115 12.43 28.40 2.02
C ILE A 115 12.60 27.84 0.60
N GLY A 116 11.49 27.58 -0.08
CA GLY A 116 11.47 27.02 -1.43
C GLY A 116 11.43 25.49 -1.50
N LYS A 117 11.57 24.77 -0.39
CA LYS A 117 11.24 23.33 -0.35
C LYS A 117 9.74 23.13 -0.22
N GLU A 118 9.20 22.06 -0.78
CA GLU A 118 7.84 21.59 -0.50
C GLU A 118 7.75 21.08 0.96
N ASP A 119 6.55 21.03 1.52
CA ASP A 119 6.35 20.46 2.85
C ASP A 119 6.61 18.95 2.85
N ASP A 120 7.29 18.45 3.88
CA ASP A 120 7.71 17.03 3.97
C ASP A 120 6.55 16.04 3.80
N LYS A 121 5.34 16.43 4.22
CA LYS A 121 4.13 15.63 4.06
C LYS A 121 3.72 15.50 2.59
N VAL A 122 3.77 16.60 1.85
CA VAL A 122 3.42 16.63 0.41
C VAL A 122 4.42 15.81 -0.38
N GLU A 123 5.71 15.99 -0.10
CA GLU A 123 6.80 15.22 -0.71
C GLU A 123 6.67 13.71 -0.46
N LYS A 124 6.32 13.33 0.77
CA LYS A 124 6.11 11.93 1.13
C LYS A 124 4.92 11.32 0.39
N MET A 125 3.79 12.03 0.34
CA MET A 125 2.60 11.61 -0.41
C MET A 125 2.93 11.44 -1.91
N ARG A 126 3.68 12.38 -2.51
CA ARG A 126 4.10 12.30 -3.91
C ARG A 126 4.93 11.04 -4.20
N LYS A 127 5.93 10.77 -3.35
CA LYS A 127 6.80 9.58 -3.48
C LYS A 127 6.02 8.27 -3.29
N GLU A 128 5.08 8.24 -2.37
CA GLU A 128 4.22 7.07 -2.15
C GLU A 128 3.32 6.80 -3.35
N MET A 129 2.72 7.85 -3.94
CA MET A 129 1.92 7.74 -5.16
C MET A 129 2.73 7.26 -6.37
N GLU A 130 3.94 7.80 -6.56
CA GLU A 130 4.85 7.36 -7.62
C GLU A 130 5.26 5.89 -7.46
N LYS A 131 5.57 5.47 -6.23
CA LYS A 131 5.86 4.08 -5.92
C LYS A 131 4.68 3.17 -6.22
N ALA A 132 3.47 3.54 -5.79
CA ALA A 132 2.26 2.77 -6.04
C ALA A 132 1.99 2.63 -7.56
N ASN A 133 2.19 3.69 -8.33
CA ASN A 133 2.02 3.64 -9.78
C ASN A 133 3.06 2.73 -10.46
N ARG A 134 4.32 2.76 -10.00
CA ARG A 134 5.37 1.86 -10.50
C ARG A 134 5.07 0.40 -10.16
N ASP A 135 4.59 0.14 -8.95
CA ASP A 135 4.27 -1.22 -8.51
C ASP A 135 3.05 -1.76 -9.29
N ARG A 136 2.03 -0.93 -9.55
CA ARG A 136 0.91 -1.26 -10.44
C ARG A 136 1.38 -1.60 -11.86
N ARG A 137 2.25 -0.78 -12.45
CA ARG A 137 2.79 -1.04 -13.80
C ARG A 137 3.55 -2.36 -13.85
N ARG A 138 4.33 -2.67 -12.80
CA ARG A 138 5.05 -3.94 -12.69
C ARG A 138 4.10 -5.13 -12.60
N GLU A 139 3.01 -4.98 -11.88
CA GLU A 139 1.98 -6.01 -11.75
C GLU A 139 1.27 -6.25 -13.10
N GLU A 140 0.94 -5.19 -13.84
CA GLU A 140 0.38 -5.27 -15.20
C GLU A 140 1.34 -5.98 -16.17
N GLU A 141 2.62 -5.61 -16.19
CA GLU A 141 3.66 -6.27 -17.01
C GLU A 141 3.82 -7.76 -16.66
N LEU A 142 3.74 -8.09 -15.38
CA LEU A 142 3.81 -9.48 -14.94
C LEU A 142 2.55 -10.25 -15.36
N MET A 143 1.37 -9.63 -15.25
CA MET A 143 0.07 -10.18 -15.70
C MET A 143 0.07 -10.56 -17.18
N GLU A 144 0.61 -9.69 -18.04
CA GLU A 144 0.71 -9.94 -19.48
C GLU A 144 1.62 -11.13 -19.82
N THR A 145 2.67 -11.35 -19.03
CA THR A 145 3.69 -12.37 -19.33
C THR A 145 3.40 -13.72 -18.68
N PHE A 146 2.57 -13.81 -17.64
CA PHE A 146 2.30 -15.07 -16.92
C PHE A 146 1.75 -16.20 -17.80
N GLY A 147 0.80 -15.89 -18.69
CA GLY A 147 0.21 -16.90 -19.59
C GLY A 147 1.24 -17.50 -20.56
N SER A 148 2.15 -16.67 -21.07
CA SER A 148 3.21 -17.08 -21.99
C SER A 148 4.26 -17.97 -21.31
N HIS A 149 4.66 -17.65 -20.08
CA HIS A 149 5.63 -18.44 -19.31
C HIS A 149 5.12 -19.84 -18.98
N LEU A 150 3.82 -19.98 -18.71
CA LEU A 150 3.22 -21.30 -18.48
C LEU A 150 3.21 -22.12 -19.78
N LYS A 151 2.77 -21.51 -20.90
CA LYS A 151 2.75 -22.14 -22.23
C LYS A 151 4.14 -22.57 -22.70
N GLU A 152 5.17 -21.79 -22.42
CA GLU A 152 6.57 -22.12 -22.72
C GLU A 152 7.04 -23.38 -21.99
N ARG A 153 6.77 -23.47 -20.68
CA ARG A 153 7.12 -24.65 -19.87
C ARG A 153 6.48 -25.95 -20.37
N TRP A 154 5.26 -25.89 -20.90
CA TRP A 154 4.59 -27.07 -21.48
C TRP A 154 5.21 -27.48 -22.82
N LYS A 155 5.60 -26.51 -23.66
CA LYS A 155 6.32 -26.77 -24.91
C LYS A 155 7.67 -27.44 -24.63
N ASP A 156 8.41 -26.96 -23.65
CA ASP A 156 9.71 -27.52 -23.26
C ASP A 156 9.58 -28.99 -22.82
N LYS A 157 8.60 -29.29 -21.98
CA LYS A 157 8.32 -30.68 -21.55
C LYS A 157 7.95 -31.58 -22.72
N ARG A 158 7.14 -31.09 -23.67
CA ARG A 158 6.78 -31.84 -24.89
C ARG A 158 8.02 -32.12 -25.75
N ILE A 159 8.90 -31.15 -25.94
CA ILE A 159 10.15 -31.32 -26.70
C ILE A 159 11.02 -32.41 -26.07
N VAL A 160 11.21 -32.38 -24.75
CA VAL A 160 12.01 -33.40 -24.03
C VAL A 160 11.41 -34.79 -24.17
N SER A 161 10.08 -34.91 -24.02
CA SER A 161 9.40 -36.20 -24.22
C SER A 161 9.58 -36.74 -25.63
N ASN A 162 9.41 -35.88 -26.65
CA ASN A 162 9.61 -36.25 -28.05
C ASN A 162 11.06 -36.65 -28.34
N PHE A 163 12.04 -35.95 -27.75
CA PHE A 163 13.45 -36.31 -27.85
C PHE A 163 13.72 -37.70 -27.29
N HIS A 164 13.25 -38.01 -26.08
CA HIS A 164 13.44 -39.34 -25.49
C HIS A 164 12.74 -40.45 -26.29
N LYS A 165 11.56 -40.18 -26.87
CA LYS A 165 10.89 -41.12 -27.78
C LYS A 165 11.73 -41.40 -29.02
N ALA A 166 12.26 -40.35 -29.65
CA ALA A 166 13.12 -40.49 -30.82
C ALA A 166 14.43 -41.22 -30.50
N ASP A 167 15.04 -40.93 -29.34
CA ASP A 167 16.26 -41.58 -28.86
C ASP A 167 16.04 -43.08 -28.61
N ALA A 168 14.89 -43.45 -28.02
CA ALA A 168 14.52 -44.86 -27.85
C ALA A 168 14.34 -45.60 -29.18
N VAL A 169 13.71 -44.97 -30.18
CA VAL A 169 13.54 -45.54 -31.52
C VAL A 169 14.88 -45.68 -32.24
N LEU A 170 15.76 -44.68 -32.14
CA LEU A 170 17.11 -44.75 -32.70
C LEU A 170 17.93 -45.88 -32.06
N ALA A 171 17.85 -46.04 -30.74
CA ALA A 171 18.52 -47.14 -30.04
C ALA A 171 18.07 -48.53 -30.54
N GLN A 172 16.77 -48.68 -30.83
CA GLN A 172 16.24 -49.91 -31.44
C GLN A 172 16.75 -50.14 -32.87
N LEU A 173 16.81 -49.09 -33.69
CA LEU A 173 17.27 -49.17 -35.09
C LEU A 173 18.77 -49.39 -35.23
N GLU A 174 19.57 -48.87 -34.29
CA GLU A 174 21.02 -49.04 -34.28
C GLU A 174 21.47 -50.45 -33.84
N ASN A 175 20.52 -51.38 -33.60
CA ASN A 175 20.77 -52.72 -33.04
C ASN A 175 21.64 -52.67 -31.76
N ARG A 176 21.58 -51.56 -31.04
CA ARG A 176 22.26 -51.40 -29.76
C ARG A 176 21.42 -52.18 -28.75
N GLU A 177 21.91 -53.33 -28.29
CA GLU A 177 21.22 -54.18 -27.32
C GLU A 177 20.70 -53.33 -26.15
N VAL A 178 19.38 -53.20 -26.04
CA VAL A 178 18.75 -52.64 -24.85
C VAL A 178 18.88 -53.74 -23.79
N VAL A 179 19.89 -53.64 -22.92
CA VAL A 179 19.90 -54.39 -21.66
C VAL A 179 18.79 -53.80 -20.79
N THR A 180 17.56 -54.25 -21.00
CA THR A 180 16.49 -54.08 -20.01
C THR A 180 16.79 -55.03 -18.87
N GLU A 181 17.46 -54.54 -17.82
CA GLU A 181 17.31 -55.19 -16.52
C GLU A 181 15.83 -55.08 -16.14
N LYS A 182 15.18 -56.24 -16.11
CA LYS A 182 13.78 -56.43 -15.74
C LYS A 182 13.51 -55.75 -14.39
N LYS A 183 12.69 -54.70 -14.38
CA LYS A 183 11.76 -54.47 -13.27
C LYS A 183 10.45 -55.11 -13.67
N GLU A 184 10.10 -56.14 -12.92
CA GLU A 184 8.94 -56.99 -13.10
C GLU A 184 7.64 -56.18 -13.02
N GLU A 185 6.77 -56.44 -14.00
CA GLU A 185 5.31 -56.42 -13.99
C GLU A 185 4.58 -55.46 -13.03
N GLU A 186 4.19 -54.30 -13.54
CA GLU A 186 2.88 -53.71 -13.30
C GLU A 186 2.58 -52.66 -14.38
N ASP A 187 1.62 -52.97 -15.26
CA ASP A 187 0.49 -52.12 -15.66
C ASP A 187 0.08 -52.41 -17.11
N VAL A 188 -0.95 -53.24 -17.22
CA VAL A 188 -1.70 -53.48 -18.44
C VAL A 188 -2.57 -52.24 -18.66
N GLY A 189 -2.34 -51.55 -19.78
CA GLY A 189 -3.34 -50.68 -20.39
C GLY A 189 -2.91 -49.22 -20.53
N LYS A 190 -2.49 -48.87 -21.74
CA LYS A 190 -2.90 -47.63 -22.43
C LYS A 190 -2.47 -47.72 -23.88
N ASP A 191 -3.20 -48.56 -24.61
CA ASP A 191 -3.33 -48.40 -26.05
C ASP A 191 -3.99 -47.03 -26.31
N GLU A 192 -3.35 -46.26 -27.17
CA GLU A 192 -3.99 -45.44 -28.20
C GLU A 192 -5.28 -44.69 -27.78
N GLU A 193 -5.14 -43.65 -26.96
CA GLU A 193 -6.06 -42.51 -27.07
C GLU A 193 -5.37 -41.45 -27.94
N GLU A 194 -5.94 -41.22 -29.13
CA GLU A 194 -6.01 -39.88 -29.68
C GLU A 194 -6.46 -38.96 -28.54
N GLU A 195 -5.52 -38.27 -27.88
CA GLU A 195 -5.87 -37.06 -27.13
C GLU A 195 -6.28 -36.04 -28.21
N GLU A 196 -7.56 -36.11 -28.57
CA GLU A 196 -8.30 -35.02 -29.19
C GLU A 196 -7.90 -33.72 -28.49
N GLU A 197 -7.63 -32.70 -29.30
CA GLU A 197 -7.34 -31.36 -28.84
C GLU A 197 -8.43 -30.88 -27.89
N GLU A 198 -8.19 -30.91 -26.58
CA GLU A 198 -8.98 -30.06 -25.68
C GLU A 198 -8.46 -28.62 -25.85
N PRO A 199 -9.24 -27.71 -26.46
CA PRO A 199 -8.91 -26.30 -26.42
C PRO A 199 -8.92 -25.87 -24.96
N ILE A 200 -7.87 -25.17 -24.53
CA ILE A 200 -7.77 -24.55 -23.21
C ILE A 200 -9.05 -23.73 -23.00
N THR A 201 -10.01 -24.26 -22.24
CA THR A 201 -11.25 -23.56 -21.96
C THR A 201 -10.97 -22.43 -20.98
N GLU A 202 -11.70 -21.33 -21.16
CA GLU A 202 -11.60 -20.08 -20.41
C GLU A 202 -11.75 -20.28 -18.87
N GLU A 203 -12.19 -21.46 -18.42
CA GLU A 203 -12.40 -21.79 -17.02
C GLU A 203 -11.10 -22.04 -16.23
N VAL A 204 -10.03 -22.55 -16.88
CA VAL A 204 -8.72 -22.75 -16.21
C VAL A 204 -8.03 -21.40 -15.94
N GLU A 205 -8.33 -20.38 -16.75
CA GLU A 205 -7.83 -19.01 -16.58
C GLU A 205 -8.55 -18.28 -15.42
N LEU A 206 -9.80 -18.66 -15.12
CA LEU A 206 -10.59 -18.07 -14.02
C LEU A 206 -10.34 -18.72 -12.65
N GLY A 207 -9.88 -19.97 -12.61
CA GLY A 207 -9.61 -20.73 -11.38
C GLY A 207 -8.31 -20.34 -10.65
N LEU A 208 -7.43 -19.57 -11.28
CA LEU A 208 -6.12 -19.17 -10.74
C LEU A 208 -5.99 -17.65 -10.58
N ARG A 209 -7.11 -16.94 -10.35
CA ARG A 209 -7.04 -15.56 -9.88
C ARG A 209 -6.33 -15.55 -8.53
N PRO A 210 -5.18 -14.88 -8.36
CA PRO A 210 -4.65 -14.63 -7.03
C PRO A 210 -5.73 -13.89 -6.23
N ASN A 211 -5.86 -14.21 -4.94
CA ASN A 211 -6.71 -13.48 -4.01
C ASN A 211 -6.25 -12.01 -3.93
N VAL A 212 -6.63 -11.20 -4.92
CA VAL A 212 -6.47 -9.75 -4.89
C VAL A 212 -7.58 -9.25 -3.98
N ILE A 213 -7.22 -9.00 -2.73
CA ILE A 213 -8.08 -8.26 -1.81
C ILE A 213 -8.22 -6.87 -2.40
N PHE A 214 -9.32 -6.64 -3.13
CA PHE A 214 -9.78 -5.31 -3.53
C PHE A 214 -10.03 -4.50 -2.25
N LEU A 215 -9.05 -3.70 -1.85
CA LEU A 215 -9.32 -2.50 -1.08
C LEU A 215 -9.88 -1.49 -2.08
N ASN A 216 -11.20 -1.48 -2.21
CA ASN A 216 -11.93 -0.36 -2.82
C ASN A 216 -11.64 0.88 -1.96
N CYS A 217 -10.59 1.61 -2.31
CA CYS A 217 -10.53 3.03 -2.03
C CYS A 217 -11.42 3.70 -3.07
N GLU A 218 -12.72 3.78 -2.75
CA GLU A 218 -13.60 4.79 -3.32
C GLU A 218 -13.00 6.15 -2.92
N VAL A 219 -12.19 6.71 -3.80
CA VAL A 219 -11.85 8.14 -3.74
C VAL A 219 -12.88 8.79 -4.64
N ASP A 220 -13.84 9.47 -4.02
CA ASP A 220 -14.81 10.32 -4.70
C ASP A 220 -14.06 11.38 -5.54
N ILE A 221 -13.98 11.15 -6.86
CA ILE A 221 -13.30 12.05 -7.81
C ILE A 221 -14.18 13.27 -8.16
N ASN A 222 -15.42 13.36 -7.67
CA ASN A 222 -16.32 14.46 -8.00
C ASN A 222 -16.46 15.48 -6.88
N ASN A 223 -15.42 16.27 -6.63
CA ASN A 223 -15.56 17.65 -6.14
C ASN A 223 -14.26 18.44 -6.32
N ASN A 224 -14.00 18.91 -7.54
CA ASN A 224 -13.06 20.00 -7.77
C ASN A 224 -13.68 21.05 -8.70
N PRO A 225 -14.28 22.13 -8.18
CA PRO A 225 -14.87 23.20 -8.97
C PRO A 225 -13.81 24.28 -9.24
N GLN A 226 -12.76 23.97 -9.97
CA GLN A 226 -11.74 24.96 -10.32
C GLN A 226 -11.19 24.61 -11.70
N TYR A 227 -11.95 24.88 -12.77
CA TYR A 227 -11.48 25.26 -14.12
C TYR A 227 -12.70 25.40 -15.04
N THR A 228 -13.50 26.45 -14.82
CA THR A 228 -14.42 26.96 -15.84
C THR A 228 -13.81 28.21 -16.45
N SER A 229 -13.31 28.12 -17.68
CA SER A 229 -12.85 29.28 -18.44
C SER A 229 -14.04 30.24 -18.69
N PRO A 230 -13.88 31.56 -18.51
CA PRO A 230 -14.94 32.51 -18.82
C PRO A 230 -15.12 32.62 -20.35
N LYS A 231 -16.31 32.23 -20.84
CA LYS A 231 -16.76 32.54 -22.20
C LYS A 231 -16.96 34.05 -22.32
N ILE A 232 -16.10 34.71 -23.09
CA ILE A 232 -16.24 36.10 -23.51
C ILE A 232 -17.49 36.20 -24.39
N ARG A 233 -18.48 36.97 -23.93
CA ARG A 233 -19.67 37.33 -24.71
C ARG A 233 -19.38 38.65 -25.41
N ILE A 234 -19.22 38.58 -26.73
CA ILE A 234 -19.16 39.77 -27.58
C ILE A 234 -20.61 40.23 -27.79
N HIS A 235 -20.83 41.53 -27.56
CA HIS A 235 -22.11 42.22 -27.79
C HIS A 235 -22.43 42.35 -29.28
#